data_AF-A0A3M5N3B2-F1
#
_entry.id   AF-A0A3M5N3B2-F1
#
_cell.length_a   1.000
_cell.length_b   1.000
_cell.length_c   1.000
_cell.angle_alpha   90.00
_cell.angle_beta   90.00
_cell.angle_gamma   90.00
#
_symmetry.space_group_name_H-M   'P 1'
#
loop_
_entity.id
_entity.type
_entity.pdbx_description
1 polymer ?
#
loop_
_entity_poly.entity_id
_entity_poly.type
_entity_poly.pdbx_seq_one_letter_code
_entity_poly.pdbx_strand_id
1 'polypeptide(L)'
;MESAVVKGSEFIHVMVVMDDALAGGFLISYDKIFGGVELSKRDKENVALGKETTIDRTLRLLYVTCSRAQESLALVLWSSDPAAALARIKESNWFAKGEFQAIP
;
A
#
# COMPACT_ATOMS: atom_id res chain seq x y z
N MET A 1 22.87 7.41 -15.16
CA MET A 1 21.74 6.89 -14.36
C MET A 1 20.55 6.89 -15.29
N GLU A 2 20.30 5.78 -15.98
CA GLU A 2 19.19 5.70 -16.94
C GLU A 2 17.87 5.74 -16.19
N SER A 3 17.07 6.75 -16.49
CA SER A 3 15.67 6.83 -16.10
C SER A 3 14.90 5.73 -16.83
N ALA A 4 14.81 4.54 -16.22
CA ALA A 4 13.96 3.48 -16.74
C ALA A 4 12.51 3.97 -16.71
N VAL A 5 11.92 4.08 -17.90
CA VAL A 5 10.51 4.42 -18.08
C VAL A 5 9.68 3.21 -17.61
N VAL A 6 9.14 3.29 -16.39
CA VAL A 6 8.35 2.20 -15.76
C VAL A 6 6.95 2.06 -16.37
N LYS A 7 6.56 2.93 -17.31
CA LYS A 7 5.24 2.87 -17.95
C LYS A 7 5.24 1.87 -19.11
N GLY A 8 4.73 0.68 -18.85
CA GLY A 8 4.46 -0.35 -19.87
C GLY A 8 5.29 -1.63 -19.73
N SER A 9 6.29 -1.64 -18.86
CA SER A 9 7.10 -2.83 -18.57
C SER A 9 6.46 -3.68 -17.48
N GLU A 10 6.65 -4.99 -17.59
CA GLU A 10 6.35 -5.99 -16.56
C GLU A 10 7.66 -6.70 -16.19
N PHE A 11 7.71 -7.26 -14.98
CA PHE A 11 8.90 -7.88 -14.41
C PHE A 11 8.54 -9.24 -13.81
N ILE A 12 9.45 -10.22 -13.89
CA ILE A 12 9.23 -11.57 -13.37
C ILE A 12 8.95 -11.53 -11.86
N HIS A 13 9.82 -10.84 -11.12
CA HIS A 13 9.71 -10.67 -9.68
C HIS A 13 9.63 -9.17 -9.33
N VAL A 14 8.63 -8.80 -8.55
CA VAL A 14 8.43 -7.40 -8.09
C VAL A 14 8.38 -7.36 -6.58
N MET A 15 9.09 -6.39 -6.00
CA MET A 15 8.95 -6.03 -4.59
C MET A 15 8.47 -4.58 -4.51
N VAL A 16 7.36 -4.35 -3.82
CA VAL A 16 6.82 -3.01 -3.55
C VAL A 16 7.20 -2.64 -2.13
N VAL A 17 8.03 -1.62 -1.99
CA VAL A 17 8.41 -1.04 -0.71
C VAL A 17 7.49 0.15 -0.42
N MET A 18 6.67 0.01 0.62
CA MET A 18 5.67 0.98 1.07
C MET A 18 6.21 1.67 2.33
N ASP A 19 7.02 2.71 2.12
CA ASP A 19 7.54 3.59 3.17
C ASP A 19 6.99 5.00 2.97
N ASP A 20 5.87 5.27 3.66
CA ASP A 20 5.18 6.57 3.60
C ASP A 20 6.08 7.72 4.09
N ALA A 21 6.98 7.46 5.05
CA ALA A 21 7.85 8.48 5.63
C ALA A 21 8.96 8.91 4.66
N LEU A 22 9.57 7.94 3.96
CA LEU A 22 10.62 8.20 2.98
C LEU A 22 10.06 8.74 1.65
N ALA A 23 8.83 8.35 1.28
CA ALA A 23 8.16 8.85 0.08
C ALA A 23 7.92 10.38 0.11
N GLY A 24 7.82 10.99 1.29
CA GLY A 24 7.81 12.45 1.49
C GLY A 24 6.59 13.19 0.92
N GLY A 25 5.55 12.49 0.49
CA GLY A 25 4.33 13.06 -0.10
C GLY A 25 3.08 12.79 0.73
N PHE A 26 2.06 13.64 0.61
CA PHE A 26 0.82 13.56 1.41
C PHE A 26 -0.40 13.05 0.62
N LEU A 27 -0.23 12.74 -0.67
CA LEU A 27 -1.34 12.38 -1.56
C LEU A 27 -1.75 10.90 -1.47
N ILE A 28 -0.84 10.06 -1.01
CA ILE A 28 -0.99 8.62 -0.80
C ILE A 28 -0.60 8.28 0.63
N SER A 29 -1.13 7.17 1.15
CA SER A 29 -0.67 6.59 2.41
C SER A 29 -1.04 5.11 2.46
N TYR A 30 -0.02 4.25 2.38
CA TYR A 30 -0.19 2.82 2.55
C TYR A 30 -0.53 2.46 3.99
N ASP A 31 0.01 3.21 4.95
CA ASP A 31 -0.21 2.94 6.37
C ASP A 31 -1.69 3.13 6.78
N LYS A 32 -2.42 4.04 6.09
CA LYS A 32 -3.88 4.18 6.23
C LYS A 32 -4.68 3.02 5.62
N ILE A 33 -4.19 2.39 4.55
CA ILE A 33 -4.86 1.20 3.97
C ILE A 33 -4.70 0.02 4.93
N PHE A 34 -3.46 -0.18 5.39
CA PHE A 34 -3.12 -1.32 6.21
C PHE A 34 -3.39 -1.08 7.70
N GLY A 35 -3.83 0.10 8.12
CA GLY A 35 -4.36 0.33 9.46
C GLY A 35 -3.34 0.70 10.52
N GLY A 36 -2.10 1.05 10.15
CA GLY A 36 -1.16 1.68 11.09
C GLY A 36 -1.51 3.14 11.37
N VAL A 37 -2.28 3.79 10.49
CA VAL A 37 -2.80 5.15 10.71
C VAL A 37 -4.31 5.21 10.48
N GLU A 38 -5.02 5.83 11.41
CA GLU A 38 -6.45 6.08 11.28
C GLU A 38 -6.79 7.06 10.15
N LEU A 39 -7.98 6.91 9.55
CA LEU A 39 -8.47 7.87 8.56
C LEU A 39 -8.64 9.25 9.22
N SER A 40 -8.11 10.28 8.55
CA SER A 40 -8.29 11.65 9.02
C SER A 40 -9.76 12.08 8.90
N LYS A 41 -10.14 13.15 9.60
CA LYS A 41 -11.49 13.74 9.49
C LYS A 41 -11.84 14.06 8.03
N ARG A 42 -10.90 14.65 7.29
CA ARG A 42 -11.06 14.98 5.88
C ARG A 42 -11.25 13.74 4.99
N ASP A 43 -10.55 12.64 5.28
CA ASP A 43 -10.74 11.39 4.55
C ASP A 43 -12.18 10.87 4.77
N LYS A 44 -12.67 10.87 6.01
CA LYS A 44 -14.04 10.45 6.36
C LYS A 44 -15.10 11.34 5.71
N GLU A 45 -14.90 12.65 5.70
CA GLU A 45 -15.78 13.61 5.01
C GLU A 45 -15.81 13.38 3.49
N ASN A 46 -14.65 13.14 2.86
CA ASN A 46 -14.58 12.87 1.43
C ASN A 46 -15.29 11.56 1.05
N VAL A 47 -15.15 10.51 1.86
CA VAL A 47 -15.90 9.24 1.68
C VAL A 47 -17.41 9.52 1.71
N ALA A 48 -17.89 10.27 2.71
CA ALA A 48 -19.31 10.59 2.84
C ALA A 48 -19.85 11.41 1.66
N LEU A 49 -19.00 12.24 1.05
CA LEU A 49 -19.35 13.06 -0.12
C LEU A 49 -19.12 12.36 -1.47
N GLY A 50 -18.68 11.10 -1.48
CA GLY A 50 -18.36 10.35 -2.71
C GLY A 50 -17.21 10.98 -3.52
N LYS A 51 -16.32 11.74 -2.86
CA LYS A 51 -15.15 12.36 -3.48
C LYS A 51 -13.96 11.42 -3.41
N GLU A 52 -13.00 11.59 -4.33
CA GLU A 52 -11.77 10.82 -4.30
C GLU A 52 -10.97 11.06 -3.00
N THR A 53 -10.64 9.98 -2.31
CA THR A 53 -9.92 9.98 -1.04
C THR A 53 -8.45 9.60 -1.21
N THR A 54 -7.68 9.76 -0.13
CA THR A 54 -6.30 9.26 -0.06
C THR A 54 -6.26 7.73 -0.23
N ILE A 55 -7.28 7.03 0.26
CA ILE A 55 -7.41 5.58 0.11
C ILE A 55 -7.56 5.19 -1.36
N ASP A 56 -8.44 5.87 -2.10
CA ASP A 56 -8.68 5.57 -3.52
C ASP A 56 -7.40 5.74 -4.35
N ARG A 57 -6.67 6.84 -4.14
CA ARG A 57 -5.41 7.11 -4.83
C ARG A 57 -4.35 6.06 -4.49
N THR A 58 -4.24 5.68 -3.23
CA THR A 58 -3.24 4.72 -2.77
C THR A 58 -3.56 3.32 -3.27
N LEU A 59 -4.82 2.88 -3.25
CA LEU A 59 -5.24 1.60 -3.82
C LEU A 59 -5.00 1.54 -5.33
N ARG A 60 -5.25 2.65 -6.04
CA ARG A 60 -4.97 2.73 -7.47
C ARG A 60 -3.47 2.59 -7.75
N LEU A 61 -2.62 3.25 -6.96
CA LEU A 61 -1.18 3.10 -7.09
C LEU A 61 -0.72 1.68 -6.76
N LEU A 62 -1.22 1.10 -5.66
CA LEU A 62 -0.91 -0.27 -5.25
C LEU A 62 -1.27 -1.27 -6.36
N TYR A 63 -2.47 -1.14 -6.93
CA TYR A 63 -2.91 -1.97 -8.06
C TYR A 63 -1.93 -1.88 -9.23
N VAL A 64 -1.57 -0.65 -9.65
CA VAL A 64 -0.64 -0.44 -10.77
C VAL A 64 0.75 -1.00 -10.50
N THR A 65 1.24 -0.95 -9.24
CA THR A 65 2.54 -1.51 -8.88
C THR A 65 2.50 -3.03 -8.81
N CYS A 66 1.44 -3.60 -8.22
CA CYS A 66 1.26 -5.04 -8.11
C CYS A 66 1.06 -5.70 -9.48
N SER A 67 0.35 -5.03 -10.40
CA SER A 67 0.08 -5.55 -11.75
C SER A 67 1.32 -5.59 -12.66
N ARG A 68 2.51 -5.20 -12.16
CA ARG A 68 3.76 -5.34 -12.90
C ARG A 68 4.45 -6.68 -12.69
N ALA A 69 4.03 -7.46 -11.70
CA ALA A 69 4.58 -8.77 -11.42
C ALA A 69 4.01 -9.82 -12.38
N GLN A 70 4.88 -10.63 -12.99
CA GLN A 70 4.46 -11.76 -13.82
C GLN A 70 4.38 -13.06 -13.03
N GLU A 71 5.33 -13.31 -12.12
CA GLU A 71 5.39 -14.56 -11.36
C GLU A 71 5.24 -14.35 -9.86
N SER A 72 6.03 -13.45 -9.26
CA SER A 72 6.02 -13.25 -7.81
C SER A 72 5.98 -11.80 -7.41
N LEU A 73 5.22 -11.53 -6.35
CA LEU A 73 5.06 -10.22 -5.74
C LEU A 73 5.40 -10.29 -4.25
N ALA A 74 6.25 -9.39 -3.78
CA ALA A 74 6.49 -9.14 -2.36
C ALA A 74 6.04 -7.73 -2.00
N LEU A 75 5.28 -7.60 -0.91
CA LEU A 75 4.85 -6.31 -0.36
C LEU A 75 5.56 -6.10 0.97
N VAL A 76 6.30 -5.00 1.10
CA VAL A 76 7.03 -4.65 2.33
C VAL A 76 6.49 -3.32 2.84
N LEU A 77 5.88 -3.34 4.02
CA LEU A 77 5.27 -2.16 4.64
C LEU A 77 6.14 -1.67 5.81
N TRP A 78 6.58 -0.42 5.76
CA TRP A 78 7.03 0.31 6.94
C TRP A 78 5.82 0.97 7.58
N SER A 79 5.26 0.30 8.59
CA SER A 79 4.12 0.82 9.33
C SER A 79 4.55 1.59 10.57
N SER A 80 3.84 2.67 10.88
CA SER A 80 3.98 3.39 12.15
C SER A 80 3.42 2.60 13.34
N ASP A 81 2.50 1.66 13.10
CA ASP A 81 2.02 0.67 14.07
C ASP A 81 1.93 -0.72 13.41
N PRO A 82 3.03 -1.50 13.44
CA PRO A 82 3.08 -2.85 12.86
C PRO A 82 2.05 -3.81 13.46
N ALA A 83 1.65 -3.63 14.72
CA ALA A 83 0.70 -4.51 15.39
C ALA A 83 -0.72 -4.27 14.86
N ALA A 84 -1.14 -3.00 14.77
CA ALA A 84 -2.40 -2.62 14.14
C ALA A 84 -2.42 -3.04 12.67
N ALA A 85 -1.31 -2.85 11.95
CA ALA A 85 -1.22 -3.25 10.55
C ALA A 85 -1.40 -4.76 10.35
N LEU A 86 -0.77 -5.58 11.18
CA LEU A 86 -0.94 -7.03 11.15
C LEU A 86 -2.36 -7.47 11.50
N ALA A 87 -3.02 -6.80 12.45
CA ALA A 87 -4.41 -7.09 12.79
C ALA A 87 -5.32 -6.81 11.59
N ARG A 88 -5.15 -5.66 10.95
CA ARG A 88 -5.91 -5.27 9.77
C ARG A 88 -5.67 -6.19 8.56
N ILE A 89 -4.44 -6.62 8.33
CA ILE A 89 -4.08 -7.58 7.29
C ILE A 89 -4.77 -8.94 7.52
N LYS A 90 -4.85 -9.39 8.77
CA LYS A 90 -5.59 -10.61 9.13
C LYS A 90 -7.08 -10.51 8.84
N GLU A 91 -7.64 -9.31 8.97
CA GLU A 91 -9.07 -9.03 8.74
C GLU A 91 -9.41 -8.79 7.25
N SER A 92 -8.44 -8.31 6.45
CA SER A 92 -8.69 -7.89 5.07
C SER A 92 -8.98 -9.03 4.10
N ASN A 93 -8.61 -10.27 4.47
CA ASN A 93 -8.64 -11.45 3.60
C ASN A 93 -7.82 -11.29 2.29
N TRP A 94 -6.85 -10.37 2.26
CA TRP A 94 -5.98 -10.19 1.09
C TRP A 94 -4.88 -11.24 0.96
N PHE A 95 -4.54 -11.90 2.07
CA PHE A 95 -3.44 -12.85 2.14
C PHE A 95 -3.90 -14.13 2.85
N ALA A 96 -3.37 -15.27 2.40
CA ALA A 96 -3.56 -16.53 3.11
C ALA A 96 -2.75 -16.56 4.41
N LYS A 97 -3.11 -17.50 5.31
CA LYS A 97 -2.35 -17.73 6.53
C LYS A 97 -0.91 -18.13 6.16
N GLY A 98 0.08 -17.40 6.69
CA GLY A 98 1.50 -17.66 6.46
C GLY A 98 2.13 -16.86 5.32
N GLU A 99 1.36 -16.09 4.55
CA GLU A 99 1.89 -15.22 3.48
C GLU A 99 2.36 -13.85 4.00
N PHE A 100 2.12 -13.55 5.27
CA PHE A 100 2.52 -12.30 5.90
C PHE A 100 3.13 -12.58 7.27
N GLN A 101 4.14 -11.79 7.63
CA GLN A 101 4.79 -11.83 8.93
C GLN A 101 5.32 -10.44 9.29
N ALA A 102 5.41 -10.15 10.59
CA ALA A 102 6.25 -9.04 11.05
C ALA A 102 7.72 -9.41 10.88
N ILE A 103 8.52 -8.43 10.44
CA ILE A 103 9.98 -8.52 10.48
C ILE A 103 10.44 -7.77 11.75
N PRO A 104 11.19 -8.43 12.65
CA PRO A 104 11.72 -7.81 13.88
C PRO A 104 12.72 -6.69 13.62
#